data_AF-A0A0D5ZJX6-F1
#
_entry.id   AF-A0A0D5ZJX6-F1
#
_cell.length_a   1.000
_cell.length_b   1.000
_cell.length_c   1.000
_cell.angle_alpha   90.00
_cell.angle_beta   90.00
_cell.angle_gamma   90.00
#
_symmetry.space_group_name_H-M   'P 1'
#
loop_
_entity.id
_entity.type
_entity.pdbx_description
1 polymer ?
#
loop_
_entity_poly.entity_id
_entity_poly.type
_entity_poly.pdbx_seq_one_letter_code
_entity_poly.pdbx_strand_id
1 'polypeptide(L)'
;MKLKDINKEIQNLKIEDEPKDYRTFVEKNKRWKIALIFSLTTFLLFFNITALALNASFGASYWFVKFYIYTIDLIFGNLVLPLILCGYATCGVLIISNAYNGKCVAWFGKYRKVSIFHAQREILIFIWNIFIFWSFFDHMILNYAYNKDFQFKIILTENIFKTGFWEQYVVQENFFWNHIGFLFDTIFNILYYLPLAFVFSIILLILFLGFIIVKLRFIFPFKMFKQKIYKITATEYYSKLKNRKLPFVLTEKTTEWFDVFFKNAKYAKLQYNSISFLKLIQELIKFNEVERNLSKEEMDSLSEAKKATTSYLITNKIDETLEQNLEQKNEDKKVLNVFEILEKHSPIINNEE
;
A
#
# COMPACT_ATOMS: atom_id res chain seq x y z
N MET A 1 9.87 -5.30 27.58
CA MET A 1 8.82 -5.42 26.54
C MET A 1 9.51 -5.78 25.24
N LYS A 2 9.16 -6.90 24.57
CA LYS A 2 9.87 -7.26 23.34
C LYS A 2 9.51 -6.24 22.25
N LEU A 3 10.49 -5.84 21.47
CA LEU A 3 10.33 -5.02 20.25
C LEU A 3 9.35 -5.66 19.22
N LYS A 4 8.99 -6.93 19.40
CA LYS A 4 7.94 -7.66 18.66
C LYS A 4 6.51 -7.27 19.09
N ASP A 5 6.31 -6.83 20.33
CA ASP A 5 4.98 -6.54 20.89
C ASP A 5 4.51 -5.13 20.48
N ILE A 6 5.39 -4.14 20.50
CA ILE A 6 5.16 -2.81 19.89
C ILE A 6 5.00 -2.92 18.35
N ASN A 7 5.68 -3.88 17.73
CA ASN A 7 5.52 -4.15 16.30
C ASN A 7 4.19 -4.83 15.94
N LYS A 8 3.55 -5.54 16.87
CA LYS A 8 2.22 -6.17 16.70
C LYS A 8 1.08 -5.21 17.04
N GLU A 9 1.29 -4.26 17.95
CA GLU A 9 0.31 -3.20 18.28
C GLU A 9 0.27 -2.08 17.22
N ILE A 10 1.39 -1.79 16.56
CA ILE A 10 1.48 -0.90 15.39
C ILE A 10 0.85 -1.55 14.12
N GLN A 11 0.61 -2.87 14.10
CA GLN A 11 0.13 -3.60 12.92
C GLN A 11 -1.37 -3.41 12.60
N ASN A 12 -2.21 -2.89 13.51
CA ASN A 12 -3.67 -2.77 13.31
C ASN A 12 -4.20 -1.36 13.02
N LEU A 13 -3.32 -0.40 12.73
CA LEU A 13 -3.65 1.03 12.60
C LEU A 13 -4.09 1.42 11.19
N LYS A 14 -5.12 0.78 10.62
CA LYS A 14 -5.62 1.18 9.30
C LYS A 14 -6.64 2.31 9.38
N ILE A 15 -7.57 2.23 10.32
CA ILE A 15 -8.66 3.19 10.48
C ILE A 15 -8.75 3.58 11.96
N GLU A 16 -8.81 4.88 12.25
CA GLU A 16 -8.84 5.45 13.60
C GLU A 16 -9.91 6.52 13.70
N ASP A 17 -10.35 6.85 14.91
CA ASP A 17 -11.22 8.00 15.12
C ASP A 17 -10.49 9.32 14.89
N GLU A 18 -11.14 10.23 14.16
CA GLU A 18 -10.67 11.59 14.02
C GLU A 18 -10.90 12.35 15.34
N PRO A 19 -9.89 13.08 15.84
CA PRO A 19 -10.06 13.87 17.07
C PRO A 19 -11.25 14.82 16.93
N LYS A 20 -11.99 15.06 18.01
CA LYS A 20 -13.21 15.90 17.99
C LYS A 20 -12.95 17.27 17.36
N ASP A 21 -11.79 17.86 17.63
CA ASP A 21 -11.39 19.17 17.13
C ASP A 21 -11.05 19.19 15.61
N TYR A 22 -10.97 18.01 14.98
CA TYR A 22 -10.73 17.81 13.55
C TYR A 22 -11.99 17.45 12.77
N ARG A 23 -13.10 17.12 13.45
CA ARG A 23 -14.35 16.74 12.78
C ARG A 23 -14.81 17.89 11.88
N THR A 24 -14.64 17.70 10.59
CA THR A 24 -15.18 18.58 9.57
C THR A 24 -16.71 18.45 9.59
N PHE A 25 -17.42 19.58 9.50
CA PHE A 25 -18.88 19.56 9.45
C PHE A 25 -19.30 18.77 8.20
N VAL A 26 -19.93 17.63 8.41
CA VAL A 26 -20.29 16.73 7.31
C VAL A 26 -21.53 17.29 6.65
N GLU A 27 -21.41 17.62 5.36
CA GLU A 27 -22.54 18.04 4.55
C GLU A 27 -23.68 17.02 4.64
N LYS A 28 -24.84 17.47 5.14
CA LYS A 28 -26.07 16.69 5.26
C LYS A 28 -26.57 16.13 3.90
N ASN A 29 -26.05 16.66 2.78
CA ASN A 29 -26.49 16.35 1.41
C ASN A 29 -25.66 15.28 0.67
N LYS A 30 -24.76 14.55 1.34
CA LYS A 30 -23.92 13.53 0.65
C LYS A 30 -24.72 12.38 0.02
N ARG A 31 -25.82 11.94 0.64
CA ARG A 31 -26.61 10.78 0.16
C ARG A 31 -27.28 11.05 -1.19
N TRP A 32 -27.83 12.25 -1.38
CA TRP A 32 -28.42 12.67 -2.66
C TRP A 32 -27.40 12.73 -3.78
N LYS A 33 -26.18 13.21 -3.51
CA LYS A 33 -25.08 13.20 -4.49
C LYS A 33 -24.73 11.77 -4.94
N ILE A 34 -24.66 10.81 -4.00
CA ILE A 34 -24.41 9.39 -4.32
C ILE A 34 -25.54 8.83 -5.18
N ALA A 35 -26.79 9.02 -4.76
CA ALA A 35 -27.95 8.52 -5.49
C ALA A 35 -28.03 9.09 -6.92
N LEU A 36 -27.73 10.38 -7.09
CA LEU A 36 -27.71 11.03 -8.40
C LEU A 36 -26.63 10.44 -9.31
N ILE A 37 -25.37 10.36 -8.82
CA ILE A 37 -24.26 9.82 -9.63
C ILE A 37 -24.51 8.36 -9.97
N PHE A 38 -24.99 7.56 -9.02
CA PHE A 38 -25.32 6.16 -9.24
C PHE A 38 -26.42 6.02 -10.29
N SER A 39 -27.52 6.76 -10.16
CA SER A 39 -28.64 6.70 -11.10
C SER A 39 -28.22 7.11 -12.51
N LEU A 40 -27.42 8.17 -12.65
CA LEU A 40 -26.90 8.62 -13.95
C LEU A 40 -25.96 7.57 -14.56
N THR A 41 -25.08 6.96 -13.75
CA THR A 41 -24.12 5.94 -14.20
C THR A 41 -24.85 4.67 -14.66
N THR A 42 -25.86 4.23 -13.89
CA THR A 42 -26.69 3.08 -14.24
C THR A 42 -27.54 3.35 -15.48
N PHE A 43 -28.08 4.57 -15.63
CA PHE A 43 -28.78 4.98 -16.84
C PHE A 43 -27.86 4.90 -18.08
N LEU A 44 -26.65 5.44 -18.00
CA LEU A 44 -25.66 5.36 -19.09
C LEU A 44 -25.30 3.91 -19.43
N LEU A 45 -25.09 3.07 -18.42
CA LEU A 45 -24.81 1.64 -18.62
C LEU A 45 -25.97 0.93 -19.31
N PHE A 46 -27.20 1.16 -18.83
CA PHE A 46 -28.40 0.58 -19.42
C PHE A 46 -28.56 0.99 -20.89
N PHE A 47 -28.39 2.28 -21.21
CA PHE A 47 -28.45 2.77 -22.59
C PHE A 47 -27.38 2.14 -23.47
N ASN A 48 -26.13 2.06 -23.00
CA ASN A 48 -25.02 1.47 -23.74
C ASN A 48 -25.24 -0.03 -24.01
N ILE A 49 -25.63 -0.81 -22.99
CA ILE A 49 -25.93 -2.24 -23.15
C ILE A 49 -27.13 -2.46 -24.08
N THR A 50 -28.18 -1.64 -23.95
CA THR A 50 -29.36 -1.74 -24.81
C THR A 50 -29.01 -1.42 -26.26
N ALA A 51 -28.21 -0.38 -26.51
CA ALA A 51 -27.74 -0.04 -27.86
C ALA A 51 -26.88 -1.16 -28.46
N LEU A 52 -25.94 -1.72 -27.68
CA LEU A 52 -25.12 -2.88 -28.05
C LEU A 52 -25.99 -4.10 -28.41
N ALA A 53 -26.93 -4.45 -27.53
CA ALA A 53 -27.80 -5.61 -27.71
C ALA A 53 -28.70 -5.46 -28.93
N LEU A 54 -29.31 -4.29 -29.13
CA LEU A 54 -30.19 -4.02 -30.27
C LEU A 54 -29.41 -3.99 -31.60
N ASN A 55 -28.21 -3.43 -31.61
CA ASN A 55 -27.35 -3.44 -32.78
C ASN A 55 -26.92 -4.87 -33.17
N ALA A 56 -26.66 -5.74 -32.19
CA ALA A 56 -26.27 -7.13 -32.42
C ALA A 56 -27.44 -8.05 -32.79
N SER A 57 -28.64 -7.80 -32.27
CA SER A 57 -29.74 -8.76 -32.33
C SER A 57 -30.60 -8.63 -33.58
N PHE A 58 -30.94 -7.43 -34.05
CA PHE A 58 -31.86 -7.28 -35.18
C PHE A 58 -31.71 -5.92 -35.85
N GLY A 59 -31.88 -5.84 -37.17
CA GLY A 59 -32.10 -4.57 -37.89
C GLY A 59 -33.39 -3.81 -37.50
N ALA A 60 -34.00 -4.11 -36.34
CA ALA A 60 -35.38 -3.82 -35.99
C ALA A 60 -35.60 -2.63 -35.04
N SER A 61 -34.56 -1.95 -34.59
CA SER A 61 -34.72 -0.69 -33.85
C SER A 61 -33.68 0.35 -34.26
N TYR A 62 -33.71 0.64 -35.56
CA TYR A 62 -32.93 1.70 -36.21
C TYR A 62 -33.02 3.02 -35.43
N TRP A 63 -34.19 3.34 -34.88
CA TRP A 63 -34.40 4.60 -34.17
C TRP A 63 -33.64 4.68 -32.84
N PHE A 64 -33.60 3.63 -32.01
CA PHE A 64 -32.93 3.67 -30.70
C PHE A 64 -31.42 3.66 -30.87
N VAL A 65 -30.93 2.80 -31.77
CA VAL A 65 -29.51 2.71 -32.13
C VAL A 65 -29.04 4.06 -32.68
N LYS A 66 -29.78 4.67 -33.62
CA LYS A 66 -29.51 6.03 -34.09
C LYS A 66 -29.57 7.05 -32.98
N PHE A 67 -30.60 7.02 -32.14
CA PHE A 67 -30.72 7.95 -31.03
C PHE A 67 -29.50 7.89 -30.12
N TYR A 68 -29.03 6.68 -29.76
CA TYR A 68 -27.81 6.49 -28.99
C TYR A 68 -26.58 7.06 -29.73
N ILE A 69 -26.41 6.73 -31.02
CA ILE A 69 -25.30 7.24 -31.84
C ILE A 69 -25.26 8.77 -31.83
N TYR A 70 -26.39 9.42 -32.14
CA TYR A 70 -26.46 10.88 -32.26
C TYR A 70 -26.51 11.62 -30.92
N THR A 71 -26.54 10.92 -29.78
CA THR A 71 -26.57 11.56 -28.45
C THR A 71 -25.36 11.18 -27.61
N ILE A 72 -25.32 9.95 -27.09
CA ILE A 72 -24.30 9.51 -26.13
C ILE A 72 -23.00 9.18 -26.85
N ASP A 73 -23.08 8.42 -27.94
CA ASP A 73 -21.90 7.98 -28.69
C ASP A 73 -21.19 9.18 -29.34
N LEU A 74 -21.93 10.07 -30.02
CA LEU A 74 -21.33 11.24 -30.65
C LEU A 74 -20.53 12.10 -29.65
N ILE A 75 -21.03 12.26 -28.43
CA ILE A 75 -20.38 13.10 -27.41
C ILE A 75 -19.16 12.41 -26.80
N PHE A 76 -19.27 11.11 -26.47
CA PHE A 76 -18.29 10.41 -25.62
C PHE A 76 -17.57 9.25 -26.32
N GLY A 77 -18.12 8.71 -27.40
CA GLY A 77 -17.60 7.59 -28.18
C GLY A 77 -17.14 6.43 -27.30
N ASN A 78 -15.91 6.00 -27.51
CA ASN A 78 -15.24 4.95 -26.74
C ASN A 78 -15.19 5.23 -25.23
N LEU A 79 -15.23 6.50 -24.84
CA LEU A 79 -15.06 6.93 -23.45
C LEU A 79 -16.31 6.69 -22.60
N VAL A 80 -17.44 6.30 -23.19
CA VAL A 80 -18.66 5.95 -22.44
C VAL A 80 -18.39 4.86 -21.40
N LEU A 81 -17.66 3.79 -21.77
CA LEU A 81 -17.35 2.70 -20.84
C LEU A 81 -16.38 3.15 -19.72
N PRO A 82 -15.22 3.76 -20.01
CA PRO A 82 -14.37 4.36 -18.98
C PRO A 82 -15.11 5.34 -18.06
N LEU A 83 -16.03 6.14 -18.61
CA LEU A 83 -16.85 7.10 -17.86
C LEU A 83 -17.78 6.38 -16.89
N ILE A 84 -18.45 5.30 -17.31
CA ILE A 84 -19.28 4.45 -16.45
C ILE A 84 -18.46 3.85 -15.31
N LEU A 85 -17.27 3.30 -15.61
CA LEU A 85 -16.36 2.74 -14.60
C LEU A 85 -15.94 3.81 -13.58
N CYS A 86 -15.63 5.02 -14.03
CA CYS A 86 -15.28 6.14 -13.15
C CYS A 86 -16.48 6.62 -12.31
N GLY A 87 -17.69 6.57 -12.86
CA GLY A 87 -18.94 6.85 -12.14
C GLY A 87 -19.16 5.88 -10.98
N TYR A 88 -19.01 4.58 -11.21
CA TYR A 88 -19.12 3.57 -10.15
C TYR A 88 -17.97 3.66 -9.14
N ALA A 89 -16.74 3.87 -9.59
CA ALA A 89 -15.60 4.08 -8.68
C ALA A 89 -15.82 5.32 -7.78
N THR A 90 -16.35 6.41 -8.35
CA THR A 90 -16.76 7.60 -7.60
C THR A 90 -17.82 7.26 -6.55
N CYS A 91 -18.87 6.53 -6.92
CA CYS A 91 -19.89 6.07 -5.97
C CYS A 91 -19.28 5.24 -4.84
N GLY A 92 -18.42 4.27 -5.15
CA GLY A 92 -17.74 3.44 -4.16
C GLY A 92 -16.94 4.27 -3.16
N VAL A 93 -16.17 5.25 -3.62
CA VAL A 93 -15.40 6.16 -2.76
C VAL A 93 -16.31 7.01 -1.88
N LEU A 94 -17.43 7.51 -2.40
CA LEU A 94 -18.40 8.27 -1.63
C LEU A 94 -19.11 7.42 -0.57
N ILE A 95 -19.48 6.18 -0.89
CA ILE A 95 -20.09 5.22 0.04
C ILE A 95 -19.11 4.90 1.18
N ILE A 96 -17.86 4.55 0.85
CA ILE A 96 -16.82 4.27 1.84
C ILE A 96 -16.60 5.49 2.75
N SER A 97 -16.50 6.69 2.17
CA SER A 97 -16.33 7.92 2.96
C SER A 97 -17.50 8.19 3.90
N ASN A 98 -18.72 7.91 3.46
CA ASN A 98 -19.91 8.03 4.29
C ASN A 98 -19.95 6.99 5.42
N ALA A 99 -19.54 5.74 5.15
CA ALA A 99 -19.48 4.66 6.13
C ALA A 99 -18.43 4.92 7.23
N TYR A 100 -17.29 5.49 6.86
CA TYR A 100 -16.19 5.79 7.78
C TYR A 100 -16.10 7.28 8.12
N ASN A 101 -17.25 7.95 8.22
CA ASN A 101 -17.29 9.36 8.54
C ASN A 101 -16.67 9.65 9.92
N GLY A 102 -15.86 10.72 10.02
CA GLY A 102 -15.14 11.07 11.24
C GLY A 102 -14.04 10.08 11.63
N LYS A 103 -13.55 9.28 10.66
CA LYS A 103 -12.37 8.43 10.84
C LYS A 103 -11.18 8.96 10.03
N CYS A 104 -9.99 8.52 10.40
CA CYS A 104 -8.74 8.75 9.70
C CYS A 104 -8.17 7.43 9.20
N VAL A 105 -7.51 7.47 8.04
CA VAL A 105 -6.84 6.32 7.43
C VAL A 105 -5.33 6.54 7.38
N ALA A 106 -4.54 5.48 7.54
CA ALA A 106 -3.11 5.54 7.27
C ALA A 106 -2.86 5.74 5.77
N TRP A 107 -2.23 6.84 5.39
CA TRP A 107 -1.88 7.15 4.02
C TRP A 107 -0.41 6.90 3.75
N PHE A 108 -0.12 5.78 3.09
CA PHE A 108 1.20 5.55 2.49
C PHE A 108 2.36 5.60 3.52
N GLY A 109 2.04 5.35 4.79
CA GLY A 109 2.93 5.35 5.95
C GLY A 109 2.14 5.26 7.26
N LYS A 110 2.70 4.59 8.27
CA LYS A 110 2.01 4.29 9.54
C LYS A 110 1.67 5.55 10.37
N TYR A 111 2.56 6.54 10.36
CA TYR A 111 2.44 7.80 11.09
C TYR A 111 1.74 8.92 10.29
N ARG A 112 1.35 8.64 9.04
CA ARG A 112 0.71 9.62 8.14
C ARG A 112 -0.79 9.37 8.13
N LYS A 113 -1.49 9.84 9.15
CA LYS A 113 -2.95 9.72 9.21
C LYS A 113 -3.61 10.83 8.43
N VAL A 114 -4.61 10.50 7.64
CA VAL A 114 -5.37 11.47 6.87
C VAL A 114 -6.84 11.24 7.14
N SER A 115 -7.56 12.33 7.41
CA SER A 115 -9.01 12.33 7.51
C SER A 115 -9.63 11.69 6.26
N ILE A 116 -10.61 10.81 6.45
CA ILE A 116 -11.25 10.13 5.31
C ILE A 116 -11.92 11.12 4.35
N PHE A 117 -12.35 12.28 4.84
CA PHE A 117 -12.84 13.36 3.98
C PHE A 117 -11.76 13.86 2.99
N HIS A 118 -10.53 14.05 3.48
CA HIS A 118 -9.41 14.50 2.66
C HIS A 118 -8.94 13.38 1.72
N ALA A 119 -8.87 12.14 2.22
CA ALA A 119 -8.53 10.97 1.41
C ALA A 119 -9.54 10.78 0.27
N GLN A 120 -10.85 10.87 0.55
CA GLN A 120 -11.92 10.82 -0.44
C GLN A 120 -11.68 11.83 -1.56
N ARG A 121 -11.42 13.10 -1.22
CA ARG A 121 -11.21 14.14 -2.23
C ARG A 121 -10.02 13.82 -3.14
N GLU A 122 -8.90 13.39 -2.58
CA GLU A 122 -7.71 13.07 -3.37
C GLU A 122 -7.88 11.80 -4.22
N ILE A 123 -8.59 10.78 -3.71
CA ILE A 123 -8.92 9.58 -4.49
C ILE A 123 -9.86 9.94 -5.66
N LEU A 124 -10.85 10.80 -5.44
CA LEU A 124 -11.74 11.26 -6.51
C LEU A 124 -10.96 12.04 -7.59
N ILE A 125 -10.09 12.97 -7.19
CA ILE A 125 -9.20 13.67 -8.12
C ILE A 125 -8.34 12.66 -8.90
N PHE A 126 -7.82 11.63 -8.24
CA PHE A 126 -7.04 10.58 -8.87
C PHE A 126 -7.84 9.78 -9.90
N ILE A 127 -9.06 9.33 -9.57
CA ILE A 127 -9.95 8.60 -10.49
C ILE A 127 -10.18 9.42 -11.77
N TRP A 128 -10.54 10.70 -11.62
CA TRP A 128 -10.82 11.56 -12.77
C TRP A 128 -9.58 11.93 -13.57
N ASN A 129 -8.42 12.06 -12.93
CA ASN A 129 -7.17 12.24 -13.68
C ASN A 129 -6.79 10.98 -14.47
N ILE A 130 -7.03 9.76 -13.93
CA ILE A 130 -6.86 8.51 -14.68
C ILE A 130 -7.79 8.48 -15.88
N PHE A 131 -9.05 8.91 -15.72
CA PHE A 131 -10.00 8.99 -16.83
C PHE A 131 -9.49 9.92 -17.93
N ILE A 132 -9.02 11.13 -17.59
CA ILE A 132 -8.45 12.07 -18.57
C ILE A 132 -7.20 11.47 -19.22
N PHE A 133 -6.34 10.82 -18.45
CA PHE A 133 -5.14 10.16 -18.95
C PHE A 133 -5.49 9.07 -19.96
N TRP A 134 -6.45 8.20 -19.62
CA TRP A 134 -6.95 7.16 -20.52
C TRP A 134 -7.56 7.77 -21.78
N SER A 135 -8.37 8.82 -21.63
CA SER A 135 -9.00 9.50 -22.76
C SER A 135 -7.97 10.06 -23.73
N PHE A 136 -6.91 10.68 -23.21
CA PHE A 136 -5.82 11.19 -24.03
C PHE A 136 -4.98 10.07 -24.65
N PHE A 137 -4.78 8.97 -23.94
CA PHE A 137 -4.08 7.79 -24.45
C PHE A 137 -4.86 7.12 -25.60
N ASP A 138 -6.17 6.93 -25.43
CA ASP A 138 -7.06 6.38 -26.47
C ASP A 138 -7.08 7.29 -27.71
N HIS A 139 -7.15 8.61 -27.50
CA HIS A 139 -7.03 9.59 -28.58
C HIS A 139 -5.73 9.43 -29.38
N MET A 140 -4.59 9.32 -28.67
CA MET A 140 -3.30 9.11 -29.31
C MET A 140 -3.27 7.80 -30.09
N ILE A 141 -3.78 6.71 -29.52
CA ILE A 141 -3.86 5.42 -30.22
C ILE A 141 -4.65 5.58 -31.51
N LEU A 142 -5.84 6.17 -31.47
CA LEU A 142 -6.66 6.36 -32.67
C LEU A 142 -5.96 7.27 -33.68
N ASN A 143 -5.39 8.39 -33.23
CA ASN A 143 -4.70 9.33 -34.13
C ASN A 143 -3.49 8.69 -34.84
N TYR A 144 -2.70 7.84 -34.15
CA TYR A 144 -1.48 7.25 -34.71
C TYR A 144 -1.67 5.86 -35.33
N ALA A 145 -2.61 5.05 -34.86
CA ALA A 145 -2.95 3.79 -35.49
C ALA A 145 -3.52 4.00 -36.91
N TYR A 146 -4.21 5.11 -37.14
CA TYR A 146 -4.83 5.45 -38.42
C TYR A 146 -3.98 6.39 -39.31
N ASN A 147 -2.92 7.03 -38.78
CA ASN A 147 -1.98 7.86 -39.56
C ASN A 147 -0.59 7.24 -39.66
N LYS A 148 -0.30 6.57 -40.79
CA LYS A 148 1.01 5.92 -41.06
C LYS A 148 2.21 6.88 -41.07
N ASP A 149 1.99 8.15 -41.35
CA ASP A 149 3.09 9.10 -41.63
C ASP A 149 3.59 9.84 -40.38
N PHE A 150 3.00 9.62 -39.19
CA PHE A 150 3.26 10.39 -37.96
C PHE A 150 3.17 11.93 -38.12
N GLN A 151 2.67 12.39 -39.26
CA GLN A 151 2.38 13.78 -39.57
C GLN A 151 0.91 14.04 -39.31
N PHE A 152 0.63 15.07 -38.51
CA PHE A 152 -0.73 15.55 -38.33
C PHE A 152 -1.21 16.16 -39.64
N LYS A 153 -2.05 15.44 -40.39
CA LYS A 153 -2.66 15.96 -41.61
C LYS A 153 -3.93 16.75 -41.25
N ILE A 154 -3.88 18.07 -41.46
CA ILE A 154 -5.00 19.03 -41.27
C ILE A 154 -6.17 18.78 -42.26
N ILE A 155 -6.14 17.70 -43.04
CA ILE A 155 -7.17 17.39 -44.05
C ILE A 155 -8.56 17.24 -43.39
N LEU A 156 -8.62 16.83 -42.12
CA LEU A 156 -9.88 16.72 -41.38
C LEU A 156 -10.48 18.06 -40.93
N THR A 157 -9.69 19.09 -40.66
CA THR A 157 -10.22 20.33 -40.06
C THR A 157 -11.09 21.11 -41.05
N GLU A 158 -10.69 21.17 -42.32
CA GLU A 158 -11.49 21.82 -43.38
C GLU A 158 -12.82 21.08 -43.60
N ASN A 159 -12.79 19.75 -43.57
CA ASN A 159 -13.99 18.92 -43.70
C ASN A 159 -14.90 19.04 -42.47
N ILE A 160 -14.35 19.12 -41.26
CA ILE A 160 -15.13 19.36 -40.04
C ILE A 160 -15.99 20.63 -40.14
N PHE A 161 -15.45 21.72 -40.71
CA PHE A 161 -16.20 22.96 -40.92
C PHE A 161 -17.17 22.91 -42.10
N LYS A 162 -16.92 22.07 -43.11
CA LYS A 162 -17.77 21.95 -44.32
C LYS A 162 -18.92 20.95 -44.17
N THR A 163 -18.67 19.79 -43.57
CA THR A 163 -19.62 18.67 -43.43
C THR A 163 -20.20 18.57 -42.00
N GLY A 164 -19.65 19.35 -41.07
CA GLY A 164 -20.00 19.24 -39.65
C GLY A 164 -19.34 18.03 -38.98
N PHE A 165 -19.18 18.10 -37.66
CA PHE A 165 -18.53 17.06 -36.86
C PHE A 165 -19.22 15.69 -37.00
N TRP A 166 -20.56 15.66 -37.00
CA TRP A 166 -21.33 14.42 -37.01
C TRP A 166 -21.11 13.59 -38.29
N GLU A 167 -20.90 14.21 -39.44
CA GLU A 167 -20.76 13.50 -40.71
C GLU A 167 -19.44 12.70 -40.75
N GLN A 168 -18.39 13.16 -40.07
CA GLN A 168 -17.12 12.43 -39.97
C GLN A 168 -17.19 11.23 -39.01
N TYR A 169 -18.02 11.30 -37.96
CA TYR A 169 -18.14 10.20 -36.98
C TYR A 169 -19.26 9.20 -37.28
N VAL A 170 -20.27 9.60 -38.08
CA VAL A 170 -21.48 8.79 -38.31
C VAL A 170 -21.49 8.07 -39.67
N VAL A 171 -20.71 8.54 -40.65
CA VAL A 171 -20.72 7.97 -42.02
C VAL A 171 -20.05 6.59 -42.13
N GLN A 172 -19.32 6.15 -41.10
CA GLN A 172 -18.87 4.75 -41.04
C GLN A 172 -20.00 3.87 -40.50
N GLU A 173 -20.79 3.27 -41.39
CA GLU A 173 -21.94 2.39 -41.08
C GLU A 173 -21.62 1.20 -40.16
N ASN A 174 -20.34 0.93 -39.92
CA ASN A 174 -19.91 -0.01 -38.90
C ASN A 174 -19.89 0.70 -37.55
N PHE A 175 -20.94 0.46 -36.78
CA PHE A 175 -20.93 0.66 -35.33
C PHE A 175 -19.60 0.13 -34.79
N PHE A 176 -18.92 0.95 -33.98
CA PHE A 176 -18.01 0.59 -32.89
C PHE A 176 -16.58 1.16 -32.92
N TRP A 177 -16.25 1.77 -31.77
CA TRP A 177 -14.93 1.75 -31.14
C TRP A 177 -13.78 2.55 -31.77
N ASN A 178 -14.04 3.48 -32.68
CA ASN A 178 -12.97 4.20 -33.41
C ASN A 178 -12.94 5.71 -33.20
N HIS A 179 -13.64 6.24 -32.19
CA HIS A 179 -13.57 7.66 -31.86
C HIS A 179 -13.72 7.88 -30.36
N ILE A 180 -13.07 8.92 -29.84
CA ILE A 180 -13.13 9.29 -28.41
C ILE A 180 -14.32 10.22 -28.08
N GLY A 181 -15.23 10.42 -29.02
CA GLY A 181 -16.31 11.40 -28.91
C GLY A 181 -15.87 12.84 -29.18
N PHE A 182 -16.79 13.63 -29.75
CA PHE A 182 -16.55 15.01 -30.19
C PHE A 182 -15.98 15.91 -29.08
N LEU A 183 -16.45 15.75 -27.85
CA LEU A 183 -16.04 16.60 -26.72
C LEU A 183 -14.53 16.49 -26.45
N PHE A 184 -14.03 15.26 -26.32
CA PHE A 184 -12.63 15.02 -26.00
C PHE A 184 -11.74 15.17 -27.24
N ASP A 185 -12.24 14.82 -28.42
CA ASP A 185 -11.53 15.02 -29.69
C ASP A 185 -11.22 16.49 -29.91
N THR A 186 -12.19 17.38 -29.67
CA THR A 186 -11.96 18.83 -29.78
C THR A 186 -10.90 19.33 -28.79
N ILE A 187 -10.96 18.87 -27.54
CA ILE A 187 -10.02 19.30 -26.49
C ILE A 187 -8.59 18.83 -26.82
N PHE A 188 -8.42 17.58 -27.24
CA PHE A 188 -7.09 17.02 -27.47
C PHE A 188 -6.50 17.43 -28.82
N ASN A 189 -7.32 17.63 -29.86
CA ASN A 189 -6.85 18.16 -31.13
C ASN A 189 -6.19 19.55 -30.97
N ILE A 190 -6.65 20.38 -30.03
CA ILE A 190 -5.99 21.65 -29.69
C ILE A 190 -4.51 21.45 -29.30
N LEU A 191 -4.19 20.36 -28.60
CA LEU A 191 -2.82 20.05 -28.17
C LEU A 191 -1.89 19.71 -29.35
N TYR A 192 -2.45 19.20 -30.46
CA TYR A 192 -1.66 18.86 -31.65
C TYR A 192 -1.35 20.05 -32.56
N TYR A 193 -1.95 21.23 -32.34
CA TYR A 193 -1.55 22.45 -33.06
C TYR A 193 -0.21 23.03 -32.57
N LEU A 194 0.35 22.49 -31.48
CA LEU A 194 1.67 22.89 -30.99
C LEU A 194 2.79 22.25 -31.86
N PRO A 195 3.89 22.98 -32.13
CA PRO A 195 5.04 22.43 -32.87
C PRO A 195 5.57 21.14 -32.22
N LEU A 196 6.01 20.16 -33.03
CA LEU A 196 6.44 18.82 -32.57
C LEU A 196 5.33 17.99 -31.87
N ALA A 197 4.08 18.21 -32.28
CA ALA A 197 2.84 17.63 -31.72
C ALA A 197 2.93 16.17 -31.24
N PHE A 198 3.56 15.27 -32.02
CA PHE A 198 3.66 13.86 -31.63
C PHE A 198 4.57 13.62 -30.43
N VAL A 199 5.82 14.07 -30.52
CA VAL A 199 6.80 13.93 -29.45
C VAL A 199 6.31 14.68 -28.22
N PHE A 200 5.72 15.86 -28.42
CA PHE A 200 5.13 16.66 -27.36
C PHE A 200 3.99 15.93 -26.63
N SER A 201 3.09 15.26 -27.36
CA SER A 201 1.96 14.54 -26.77
C SER A 201 2.40 13.31 -25.96
N ILE A 202 3.42 12.57 -26.44
CA ILE A 202 4.02 11.49 -25.66
C ILE A 202 4.65 12.04 -24.38
N ILE A 203 5.44 13.12 -24.47
CA ILE A 203 6.05 13.76 -23.31
C ILE A 203 4.98 14.22 -22.32
N LEU A 204 3.91 14.85 -22.81
CA LEU A 204 2.80 15.31 -21.99
C LEU A 204 2.11 14.14 -21.28
N LEU A 205 1.89 13.03 -21.96
CA LEU A 205 1.30 11.82 -21.39
C LEU A 205 2.18 11.25 -20.26
N ILE A 206 3.49 11.17 -20.46
CA ILE A 206 4.45 10.70 -19.43
C ILE A 206 4.49 11.65 -18.24
N LEU A 207 4.55 12.97 -18.48
CA LEU A 207 4.52 13.98 -17.42
C LEU A 207 3.21 13.92 -16.63
N PHE A 208 2.09 13.70 -17.32
CA PHE A 208 0.78 13.59 -16.69
C PHE A 208 0.66 12.32 -15.84
N LEU A 209 1.17 11.18 -16.30
CA LEU A 209 1.25 9.96 -15.49
C LEU A 209 2.12 10.15 -14.25
N GLY A 210 3.29 10.77 -14.41
CA GLY A 210 4.16 11.13 -13.29
C GLY A 210 3.46 12.04 -12.28
N PHE A 211 2.73 13.05 -12.77
CA PHE A 211 1.92 13.93 -11.93
C PHE A 211 0.85 13.16 -11.15
N ILE A 212 0.10 12.25 -11.79
CA ILE A 212 -0.92 11.40 -11.16
C ILE A 212 -0.31 10.58 -10.01
N ILE A 213 0.82 9.92 -10.25
CA ILE A 213 1.52 9.10 -9.24
C ILE A 213 1.98 9.96 -8.05
N VAL A 214 2.58 11.12 -8.32
CA VAL A 214 3.04 12.05 -7.28
C VAL A 214 1.85 12.57 -6.46
N LYS A 215 0.73 12.92 -7.11
CA LYS A 215 -0.50 13.36 -6.44
C LYS A 215 -1.05 12.29 -5.51
N LEU A 216 -1.17 11.05 -5.97
CA LEU A 216 -1.67 9.93 -5.17
C LEU A 216 -0.77 9.67 -3.96
N ARG A 217 0.55 9.64 -4.17
CA ARG A 217 1.52 9.31 -3.11
C ARG A 217 1.55 10.35 -2.00
N PHE A 218 1.39 11.64 -2.31
CA PHE A 218 1.65 12.72 -1.36
C PHE A 218 0.40 13.48 -0.85
N ILE A 219 -0.82 13.24 -1.37
CA ILE A 219 -2.11 13.95 -1.09
C ILE A 219 -2.05 15.46 -1.34
N PHE A 220 -1.00 16.15 -0.89
CA PHE A 220 -0.67 17.54 -1.17
C PHE A 220 0.82 17.68 -1.46
N PRO A 221 1.32 17.17 -2.61
CA PRO A 221 2.74 17.24 -2.96
C PRO A 221 3.29 18.66 -2.79
N PHE A 222 2.60 19.66 -3.32
CA PHE A 222 3.03 21.06 -3.22
C PHE A 222 3.14 21.59 -1.78
N LYS A 223 2.20 21.24 -0.89
CA LYS A 223 2.29 21.64 0.54
C LYS A 223 3.47 20.95 1.21
N MET A 224 3.69 19.67 0.92
CA MET A 224 4.80 18.89 1.47
C MET A 224 6.16 19.43 1.02
N PHE A 225 6.31 19.77 -0.27
CA PHE A 225 7.53 20.36 -0.82
C PHE A 225 7.79 21.76 -0.25
N LYS A 226 6.76 22.62 -0.19
CA LYS A 226 6.87 23.97 0.37
C LYS A 226 7.34 23.95 1.83
N GLN A 227 6.87 22.98 2.60
CA GLN A 227 7.20 22.84 4.01
C GLN A 227 8.54 22.15 4.28
N LYS A 228 9.26 21.71 3.23
CA LYS A 228 10.55 21.02 3.30
C LYS A 228 10.54 19.91 4.36
N ILE A 229 9.50 19.07 4.37
CA ILE A 229 9.28 18.02 5.40
C ILE A 229 10.48 17.07 5.55
N TYR A 230 11.29 16.92 4.50
CA TYR A 230 12.51 16.11 4.53
C TYR A 230 13.65 16.73 5.36
N LYS A 231 13.61 18.04 5.64
CA LYS A 231 14.63 18.76 6.42
C LYS A 231 14.24 19.02 7.88
N ILE A 232 12.95 18.92 8.21
CA ILE A 232 12.48 19.28 9.56
C ILE A 232 12.87 18.22 10.58
N THR A 233 13.17 18.67 11.79
CA THR A 233 13.52 17.81 12.92
C THR A 233 12.29 17.05 13.43
N ALA A 234 12.50 16.01 14.24
CA ALA A 234 11.38 15.24 14.77
C ALA A 234 10.44 16.07 15.67
N THR A 235 11.01 16.96 16.49
CA THR A 235 10.25 17.88 17.34
C THR A 235 9.49 18.93 16.53
N GLU A 236 10.11 19.48 15.49
CA GLU A 236 9.43 20.41 14.59
C GLU A 236 8.30 19.71 13.82
N TYR A 237 8.52 18.47 13.36
CA TYR A 237 7.51 17.64 12.70
C TYR A 237 6.29 17.43 13.60
N TYR A 238 6.51 16.98 14.84
CA TYR A 238 5.46 16.77 15.82
C TYR A 238 4.72 18.08 16.16
N SER A 239 5.45 19.18 16.35
CA SER A 239 4.86 20.50 16.57
C SER A 239 4.01 20.97 15.39
N LYS A 240 4.44 20.74 14.15
CA LYS A 240 3.67 21.08 12.94
C LYS A 240 2.41 20.23 12.78
N LEU A 241 2.44 18.96 13.19
CA LEU A 241 1.25 18.10 13.27
C LEU A 241 0.26 18.66 14.30
N LYS A 242 0.73 18.93 15.52
CA LYS A 242 -0.08 19.49 16.61
C LYS A 242 -0.73 20.83 16.22
N ASN A 243 0.04 21.69 15.54
CA ASN A 243 -0.40 23.01 15.08
C ASN A 243 -1.15 22.98 13.74
N ARG A 244 -1.51 21.80 13.20
CA ARG A 244 -2.26 21.65 11.94
C ARG A 244 -1.62 22.30 10.71
N LYS A 245 -0.30 22.51 10.76
CA LYS A 245 0.46 23.04 9.61
C LYS A 245 0.66 21.96 8.56
N LEU A 246 0.64 20.70 8.97
CA LEU A 246 0.73 19.54 8.08
C LEU A 246 -0.66 19.01 7.71
N PRO A 247 -0.81 18.35 6.54
CA PRO A 247 -2.08 17.76 6.10
C PRO A 247 -2.45 16.47 6.84
N PHE A 248 -1.57 15.99 7.72
CA PHE A 248 -1.79 14.78 8.48
C PHE A 248 -2.45 15.10 9.82
N VAL A 249 -3.30 14.19 10.28
CA VAL A 249 -4.04 14.29 11.55
C VAL A 249 -3.19 13.68 12.66
N LEU A 250 -3.08 14.38 13.79
CA LEU A 250 -2.52 13.82 15.01
C LEU A 250 -3.64 13.12 15.80
N THR A 251 -3.74 11.80 15.65
CA THR A 251 -4.62 10.93 16.45
C THR A 251 -3.93 10.53 17.76
N GLU A 252 -4.71 10.04 18.72
CA GLU A 252 -4.20 9.52 20.01
C GLU A 252 -3.08 8.49 19.80
N LYS A 253 -3.29 7.52 18.91
CA LYS A 253 -2.29 6.49 18.61
C LYS A 253 -1.05 7.02 17.91
N THR A 254 -1.18 8.07 17.09
CA THR A 254 0.03 8.74 16.57
C THR A 254 0.77 9.49 17.66
N THR A 255 0.09 10.07 18.64
CA THR A 255 0.73 10.70 19.81
C THR A 255 1.51 9.67 20.61
N GLU A 256 0.89 8.54 20.97
CA GLU A 256 1.55 7.42 21.65
C GLU A 256 2.77 6.92 20.86
N TRP A 257 2.64 6.81 19.54
CA TRP A 257 3.75 6.45 18.67
C TRP A 257 4.91 7.45 18.76
N PHE A 258 4.63 8.76 18.76
CA PHE A 258 5.65 9.79 18.92
C PHE A 258 6.32 9.74 20.30
N ASP A 259 5.56 9.48 21.36
CA ASP A 259 6.11 9.37 22.71
C ASP A 259 7.07 8.18 22.85
N VAL A 260 6.70 7.01 22.32
CA VAL A 260 7.57 5.84 22.23
C VAL A 260 8.79 6.14 21.36
N PHE A 261 8.59 6.80 20.21
CA PHE A 261 9.66 7.18 19.29
C PHE A 261 10.70 8.10 19.96
N PHE A 262 10.27 9.13 20.69
CA PHE A 262 11.17 10.03 21.42
C PHE A 262 11.86 9.34 22.60
N LYS A 263 11.16 8.46 23.33
CA LYS A 263 11.75 7.67 24.42
C LYS A 263 12.87 6.76 23.91
N ASN A 264 12.66 6.11 22.76
CA ASN A 264 13.66 5.26 22.12
C ASN A 264 14.85 6.07 21.59
N ALA A 265 14.61 7.25 21.00
CA ALA A 265 15.68 8.14 20.59
C ALA A 265 16.58 8.55 21.78
N LYS A 266 15.97 8.85 22.93
CA LYS A 266 16.69 9.18 24.17
C LYS A 266 17.48 7.97 24.71
N TYR A 267 16.90 6.77 24.70
CA TYR A 267 17.58 5.54 25.10
C TYR A 267 18.80 5.24 24.21
N ALA A 268 18.65 5.40 22.89
CA ALA A 268 19.74 5.27 21.93
C ALA A 268 20.73 6.45 21.92
N LYS A 269 20.56 7.44 22.80
CA LYS A 269 21.37 8.67 22.89
C LYS A 269 21.48 9.45 21.57
N LEU A 270 20.45 9.38 20.72
CA LEU A 270 20.40 10.10 19.44
C LEU A 270 19.94 11.55 19.63
N GLN A 271 20.57 12.49 18.94
CA GLN A 271 20.20 13.91 18.98
C GLN A 271 18.97 14.22 18.12
N TYR A 272 17.78 13.86 18.61
CA TYR A 272 16.52 14.02 17.87
C TYR A 272 16.11 15.49 17.59
N ASN A 273 16.78 16.46 18.22
CA ASN A 273 16.56 17.90 18.01
C ASN A 273 17.39 18.50 16.88
N SER A 274 18.47 17.86 16.45
CA SER A 274 19.37 18.37 15.39
C SER A 274 19.26 17.57 14.08
N ILE A 275 18.74 16.35 14.15
CA ILE A 275 18.63 15.44 13.01
C ILE A 275 17.22 15.52 12.40
N SER A 276 17.13 15.44 11.07
CA SER A 276 15.84 15.41 10.38
C SER A 276 15.03 14.18 10.77
N PHE A 277 13.71 14.31 10.80
CA PHE A 277 12.80 13.25 11.21
C PHE A 277 13.03 11.94 10.46
N LEU A 278 13.22 12.01 9.13
CA LEU A 278 13.46 10.82 8.30
C LEU A 278 14.79 10.15 8.63
N LYS A 279 15.85 10.92 8.85
CA LYS A 279 17.17 10.39 9.19
C LYS A 279 17.15 9.76 10.59
N LEU A 280 16.46 10.38 11.54
CA LEU A 280 16.28 9.83 12.89
C LEU A 280 15.50 8.50 12.87
N ILE A 281 14.45 8.39 12.04
CA ILE A 281 13.75 7.11 11.84
C ILE A 281 14.72 6.03 11.34
N GLN A 282 15.56 6.36 10.35
CA GLN A 282 16.52 5.40 9.79
C GLN A 282 17.58 4.98 10.82
N GLU A 283 18.10 5.90 11.62
CA GLU A 283 19.08 5.61 12.67
C GLU A 283 18.48 4.73 13.78
N LEU A 284 17.24 4.99 14.20
CA LEU A 284 16.54 4.15 15.17
C LEU A 284 16.26 2.73 14.67
N ILE A 285 15.97 2.57 13.37
CA ILE A 285 15.82 1.24 12.77
C ILE A 285 17.15 0.49 12.85
N LYS A 286 18.25 1.13 12.45
CA LYS A 286 19.60 0.54 12.53
C LYS A 286 19.99 0.17 13.96
N PHE A 287 19.74 1.06 14.92
CA PHE A 287 20.02 0.80 16.34
C PHE A 287 19.26 -0.44 16.85
N ASN A 288 17.97 -0.55 16.55
CA ASN A 288 17.15 -1.70 16.96
C ASN A 288 17.58 -3.01 16.28
N GLU A 289 18.14 -2.96 15.07
CA GLU A 289 18.68 -4.14 14.40
C GLU A 289 19.98 -4.60 15.06
N VAL A 290 20.88 -3.67 15.40
CA VAL A 290 22.13 -3.96 16.11
C VAL A 290 21.86 -4.53 17.51
N GLU A 291 20.96 -3.91 18.29
CA GLU A 291 20.61 -4.37 19.65
C GLU A 291 20.00 -5.79 19.62
N ARG A 292 19.19 -6.11 18.60
CA ARG A 292 18.64 -7.47 18.43
C ARG A 292 19.69 -8.52 18.06
N ASN A 293 20.75 -8.13 17.35
CA ASN A 293 21.81 -9.05 16.98
C ASN A 293 22.72 -9.32 18.17
N LEU A 294 23.09 -8.28 18.93
CA LEU A 294 23.83 -8.41 20.18
C LEU A 294 23.07 -9.27 21.21
N SER A 295 21.76 -9.05 21.39
CA SER A 295 20.98 -9.87 22.32
C SER A 295 20.83 -11.34 21.90
N LYS A 296 21.02 -11.67 20.62
CA LYS A 296 21.04 -13.06 20.15
C LYS A 296 22.40 -13.71 20.43
N GLU A 297 23.49 -13.02 20.11
CA GLU A 297 24.84 -13.49 20.41
C GLU A 297 25.08 -13.66 21.92
N GLU A 298 24.54 -12.77 22.75
CA GLU A 298 24.57 -12.89 24.21
C GLU A 298 23.76 -14.10 24.71
N MET A 299 22.59 -14.37 24.11
CA MET A 299 21.78 -15.54 24.46
C MET A 299 22.42 -16.85 23.99
N ASP A 300 23.05 -16.84 22.83
CA ASP A 300 23.73 -18.00 22.26
C ASP A 300 25.00 -18.32 23.06
N SER A 301 25.79 -17.32 23.44
CA SER A 301 26.96 -17.48 24.32
C SER A 301 26.57 -17.88 25.75
N LEU A 302 25.45 -17.40 26.30
CA LEU A 302 24.89 -17.90 27.57
C LEU A 302 24.43 -19.36 27.46
N SER A 303 23.93 -19.79 26.31
CA SER A 303 23.53 -21.19 26.06
C SER A 303 24.75 -22.10 25.94
N GLU A 304 25.81 -21.64 25.28
CA GLU A 304 27.08 -22.35 25.15
C GLU A 304 27.80 -22.44 26.49
N ALA A 305 27.84 -21.35 27.27
CA ALA A 305 28.37 -21.35 28.62
C ALA A 305 27.62 -22.36 29.52
N LYS A 306 26.28 -22.38 29.46
CA LYS A 306 25.49 -23.38 30.21
C LYS A 306 25.76 -24.82 29.77
N LYS A 307 25.93 -25.09 28.47
CA LYS A 307 26.30 -26.41 27.98
C LYS A 307 27.69 -26.81 28.45
N ALA A 308 28.66 -25.90 28.43
CA ALA A 308 30.01 -26.13 28.92
C ALA A 308 30.03 -26.39 30.44
N THR A 309 29.28 -25.62 31.24
CA THR A 309 29.15 -25.86 32.69
C THR A 309 28.44 -27.18 33.00
N THR A 310 27.40 -27.53 32.23
CA THR A 310 26.69 -28.81 32.40
C THR A 310 27.59 -29.99 32.00
N SER A 311 28.36 -29.86 30.92
CA SER A 311 29.35 -30.84 30.50
C SER A 311 30.43 -31.03 31.57
N TYR A 312 30.97 -29.95 32.14
CA TYR A 312 31.97 -30.00 33.21
C TYR A 312 31.43 -30.65 34.50
N LEU A 313 30.20 -30.31 34.91
CA LEU A 313 29.56 -30.93 36.07
C LEU A 313 29.25 -32.41 35.86
N ILE A 314 28.92 -32.83 34.63
CA ILE A 314 28.72 -34.24 34.30
C ILE A 314 30.05 -34.99 34.32
N THR A 315 31.13 -34.43 33.76
CA THR A 315 32.46 -35.05 33.78
C THR A 315 32.96 -35.24 35.20
N ASN A 316 32.90 -34.19 36.04
CA ASN A 316 33.35 -34.30 37.44
C ASN A 316 32.53 -35.34 38.23
N LYS A 317 31.22 -35.42 37.99
CA LYS A 317 30.36 -36.40 38.67
C LYS A 317 30.63 -37.83 38.19
N ILE A 318 30.98 -38.01 36.92
CA ILE A 318 31.43 -39.29 36.37
C ILE A 318 32.78 -39.69 36.98
N ASP A 319 33.71 -38.75 37.14
CA ASP A 319 35.02 -39.00 37.74
C ASP A 319 34.89 -39.37 39.23
N GLU A 320 34.04 -38.68 40.00
CA GLU A 320 33.72 -39.04 41.40
C GLU A 320 33.07 -40.43 41.49
N THR A 321 32.17 -40.77 40.55
CA THR A 321 31.52 -42.10 40.53
C THR A 321 32.49 -43.21 40.11
N LEU A 322 33.47 -42.91 39.25
CA LEU A 322 34.52 -43.84 38.84
C LEU A 322 35.51 -44.09 39.98
N GLU A 323 35.90 -43.06 40.74
CA GLU A 323 36.74 -43.22 41.93
C GLU A 323 36.06 -44.09 43.00
N GLN A 324 34.78 -43.85 43.30
CA GLN A 324 34.01 -44.67 44.24
C GLN A 324 33.90 -46.14 43.79
N ASN A 325 33.67 -46.38 42.49
CA ASN A 325 33.61 -47.74 41.95
C ASN A 325 34.97 -48.44 41.95
N LEU A 326 36.08 -47.70 41.80
CA LEU A 326 37.44 -48.25 41.88
C LEU A 326 37.82 -48.59 43.32
N GLU A 327 37.39 -47.79 44.31
CA GLU A 327 37.56 -48.10 45.73
C GLU A 327 36.78 -49.37 46.11
N GLN A 328 35.50 -49.47 45.70
CA GLN A 328 34.66 -50.62 45.99
C GLN A 328 35.19 -51.92 45.34
N LYS A 329 35.67 -51.83 44.08
CA LYS A 329 36.28 -52.97 43.39
C LYS A 329 37.60 -53.43 44.02
N ASN A 330 38.33 -52.54 44.67
CA ASN A 330 39.54 -52.88 45.42
C ASN A 330 39.21 -53.53 46.78
N GLU A 331 38.10 -53.15 47.42
CA GLU A 331 37.59 -53.83 48.62
C GLU A 331 37.07 -55.24 48.30
N ASP A 332 36.27 -55.40 47.24
CA ASP A 332 35.76 -56.71 46.83
C ASP A 332 36.89 -57.69 46.48
N LYS A 333 37.99 -57.19 45.89
CA LYS A 333 39.18 -58.00 45.60
C LYS A 333 39.94 -58.42 46.85
N LYS A 334 39.90 -57.63 47.94
CA LYS A 334 40.42 -58.04 49.25
C LYS A 334 39.54 -59.11 49.90
N VAL A 335 38.21 -59.01 49.77
CA VAL A 335 37.27 -60.02 50.30
C VAL A 335 37.43 -61.37 49.59
N LEU A 336 37.64 -61.39 48.27
CA LEU A 336 37.86 -62.62 47.52
C LEU A 336 39.13 -63.37 47.96
N ASN A 337 40.21 -62.65 48.25
CA ASN A 337 41.45 -63.21 48.79
C ASN A 337 41.28 -63.81 50.20
N VAL A 338 40.32 -63.32 50.99
CA VAL A 338 40.03 -63.87 52.33
C VAL A 338 39.24 -65.18 52.22
N PHE A 339 38.33 -65.30 51.24
CA PHE A 339 37.57 -66.53 51.01
C PHE A 339 38.45 -67.67 50.45
N GLU A 340 39.40 -67.39 49.55
CA GLU A 340 40.37 -68.40 49.06
C GLU A 340 41.28 -68.95 50.17
N ILE A 341 41.53 -68.17 51.23
CA ILE A 341 42.31 -68.61 52.40
C ILE A 341 41.45 -69.50 53.33
N LEU A 342 40.15 -69.23 53.46
CA LEU A 342 39.24 -70.00 54.32
C LEU A 342 38.84 -71.36 53.72
N GLU A 343 38.76 -71.48 52.40
CA GLU A 343 38.42 -72.75 51.73
C GLU A 343 39.54 -73.80 51.82
N LYS A 344 40.78 -73.38 52.12
CA LYS A 344 41.93 -74.28 52.32
C LYS A 344 42.01 -74.92 53.72
N HIS A 345 41.15 -74.52 54.66
CA HIS A 345 41.20 -74.97 56.07
C HIS A 345 39.84 -75.42 56.62
N SER A 346 39.09 -76.23 55.87
CA SER A 346 37.91 -76.91 56.41
C SER A 346 38.24 -78.37 56.76
N PRO A 347 38.14 -78.79 58.04
CA PRO A 347 38.40 -80.16 58.46
C PRO A 347 37.19 -81.07 58.18
N ILE A 348 37.47 -82.22 57.54
CA ILE A 348 36.53 -83.32 57.36
C ILE A 348 36.21 -83.89 58.75
N ILE A 349 34.97 -83.69 59.20
CA ILE A 349 34.40 -84.38 60.35
C ILE A 349 33.68 -85.62 59.82
N ASN A 350 34.23 -86.80 60.12
CA ASN A 350 33.54 -88.08 60.01
C ASN A 350 32.47 -88.15 61.11
N ASN A 351 31.28 -88.64 60.78
CA ASN A 351 30.43 -89.34 61.74
C ASN A 351 29.78 -90.53 61.03
N GLU A 352 29.98 -91.68 61.66
CA GLU A 352 29.36 -92.97 61.39
C GLU A 352 27.87 -92.94 61.80
N GLU A 353 27.02 -93.49 60.94
CA GLU A 353 26.03 -94.54 61.26
C GLU A 353 25.64 -95.28 59.97
#